data_AF-F6BEM2-F1
#
_entry.id   AF-F6BEM2-F1
#
_cell.length_a   1.000
_cell.length_b   1.000
_cell.length_c   1.000
_cell.angle_alpha   90.00
_cell.angle_beta   90.00
_cell.angle_gamma   90.00
#
_symmetry.space_group_name_H-M   'P 1'
#
loop_
_entity.id
_entity.type
_entity.pdbx_description
1 polymer ?
#
loop_
_entity_poly.entity_id
_entity_poly.type
_entity_poly.pdbx_seq_one_letter_code
_entity_poly.pdbx_strand_id
1 'polypeptide(L)' 'MIICLALQDVPNYKADILLNNNEEIKDVYIIEDNPEGYILVLDENDRITKIMKSSIIKIEYKKHDLVKNENSDVV' A
#
# COMPACT_ATOMS: atom_id res chain seq x y z
N MET A 1 28.27 0.48 -0.35
CA MET A 1 27.26 -0.03 -1.29
C MET A 1 26.09 -0.52 -0.44
N ILE A 2 25.13 0.35 -0.16
CA ILE A 2 24.13 0.18 0.90
C ILE A 2 22.78 -0.08 0.23
N ILE A 3 22.30 -1.32 0.37
CA ILE A 3 20.90 -1.77 0.44
C ILE A 3 19.92 -1.02 -0.48
N CYS A 4 19.93 -1.35 -1.78
CA CYS A 4 18.85 -0.95 -2.73
C CYS A 4 17.97 -2.15 -3.18
N LEU A 5 18.16 -3.35 -2.62
CA LEU A 5 17.48 -4.57 -3.08
C LEU A 5 16.18 -4.91 -2.34
N ALA A 6 15.87 -4.24 -1.22
CA ALA A 6 14.66 -4.54 -0.43
C ALA A 6 13.42 -3.74 -0.84
N LEU A 7 13.54 -2.75 -1.74
CA LEU A 7 12.42 -1.94 -2.22
C LEU A 7 11.80 -2.47 -3.53
N GLN A 8 12.24 -3.62 -4.03
CA GLN A 8 11.65 -4.21 -5.25
C GLN A 8 10.20 -4.66 -5.07
N ASP A 9 9.72 -4.80 -3.82
CA ASP A 9 8.37 -5.28 -3.52
C ASP A 9 7.58 -4.28 -2.66
N VAL A 10 7.81 -2.96 -2.77
CA VAL A 10 6.80 -2.01 -2.26
C VAL A 10 5.53 -2.26 -3.09
N PRO A 11 4.41 -2.67 -2.47
CA PRO A 11 3.23 -3.04 -3.25
C PRO A 11 2.77 -1.85 -4.07
N ASN A 12 2.58 -2.09 -5.38
CA ASN A 12 2.28 -1.05 -6.37
C ASN A 12 0.91 -0.37 -6.19
N TYR A 13 0.17 -0.69 -5.13
CA TYR A 13 -1.20 -0.23 -4.93
C TYR A 13 -1.33 0.47 -3.58
N LYS A 14 -1.75 1.74 -3.65
CA LYS A 14 -2.25 2.43 -2.46
C LYS A 14 -3.51 1.73 -1.97
N ALA A 15 -3.72 1.78 -0.67
CA ALA A 15 -4.90 1.25 -0.03
C ALA A 15 -5.53 2.31 0.89
N ASP A 16 -6.85 2.24 1.01
CA ASP A 16 -7.59 2.89 2.08
C ASP A 16 -7.93 1.83 3.14
N ILE A 17 -7.76 2.17 4.41
CA ILE A 17 -7.92 1.26 5.55
C ILE A 17 -8.97 1.83 6.50
N LEU A 18 -10.05 1.08 6.72
CA LEU A 18 -11.08 1.40 7.70
C LEU A 18 -10.77 0.70 9.02
N LEU A 19 -10.70 1.47 10.10
CA LEU A 19 -10.47 0.99 11.45
C LEU A 19 -11.79 0.84 12.24
N ASN A 20 -11.75 0.09 13.34
CA ASN A 20 -12.90 -0.22 14.19
C ASN A 20 -13.45 0.97 15.00
N ASN A 21 -12.71 2.06 15.05
CA ASN A 21 -13.13 3.36 15.60
C ASN A 21 -13.78 4.27 14.52
N ASN A 22 -14.08 3.74 13.32
CA ASN A 22 -14.53 4.47 12.14
C ASN A 22 -13.51 5.48 11.57
N GLU A 23 -12.25 5.45 12.01
CA GLU A 23 -11.17 6.21 11.39
C GLU A 23 -10.78 5.56 10.05
N GLU A 24 -10.51 6.40 9.07
CA GLU A 24 -10.12 5.97 7.73
C GLU A 24 -8.73 6.51 7.40
N ILE A 25 -7.78 5.60 7.19
CA ILE A 25 -6.42 5.92 6.78
C ILE A 25 -6.34 5.76 5.28
N LYS A 26 -6.08 6.85 4.55
CA LYS A 26 -6.18 6.90 3.08
C LYS A 26 -4.83 6.91 2.41
N ASP A 27 -4.80 6.40 1.19
CA ASP A 27 -3.69 6.56 0.25
C ASP A 27 -2.33 6.05 0.75
N VAL A 28 -2.35 4.98 1.57
CA VAL A 28 -1.13 4.39 2.15
C VAL A 28 -0.64 3.17 1.39
N TYR A 29 0.67 2.91 1.46
CA TYR A 29 1.26 1.66 1.00
C TYR A 29 1.44 0.70 2.17
N ILE A 30 1.01 -0.55 2.04
CA ILE A 30 1.28 -1.59 3.05
C ILE A 30 2.67 -2.17 2.78
N ILE A 31 3.69 -1.71 3.50
CA ILE A 31 5.09 -2.07 3.22
C ILE A 31 5.56 -3.34 3.95
N GLU A 32 4.82 -3.77 4.97
CA GLU A 32 5.04 -5.06 5.65
C GLU A 32 3.69 -5.64 6.09
N ASP A 33 3.49 -6.93 5.83
CA ASP A 33 2.37 -7.71 6.35
C ASP A 33 2.89 -8.77 7.32
N ASN A 34 2.84 -8.48 8.62
CA ASN A 34 3.42 -9.34 9.63
C ASN A 34 2.41 -10.43 10.07
N PRO A 35 2.82 -11.72 10.11
CA PRO A 35 1.94 -12.80 10.54
C PRO A 35 1.54 -12.71 12.02
N GLU A 36 2.31 -12.02 12.85
CA GLU A 36 2.05 -11.83 14.29
C GLU A 36 0.99 -10.76 14.60
N GLY A 37 0.24 -10.31 13.58
CA GLY A 37 -1.00 -9.56 13.80
C GLY A 37 -0.91 -8.06 13.60
N TYR A 38 0.08 -7.55 12.87
CA TYR A 38 0.16 -6.14 12.50
C TYR A 38 0.57 -5.96 11.03
N ILE A 39 0.39 -4.74 10.53
CA ILE A 39 0.93 -4.28 9.26
C ILE A 39 1.73 -2.99 9.50
N LEU A 40 2.71 -2.73 8.65
CA LEU A 40 3.36 -1.42 8.55
C LEU A 40 2.84 -0.72 7.30
N VAL A 41 2.42 0.53 7.46
CA VAL A 41 1.96 1.36 6.36
C VAL A 41 2.84 2.60 6.21
N LEU A 42 3.06 3.03 4.96
CA LEU A 42 3.77 4.24 4.59
C LEU A 42 2.77 5.25 4.02
N ASP A 43 2.74 6.46 4.61
CA ASP A 43 1.89 7.56 4.14
C ASP A 43 2.61 8.48 3.13
N GLU A 44 1.89 9.49 2.63
CA GLU A 44 2.43 10.48 1.67
C GLU A 44 3.50 11.42 2.25
N ASN A 45 3.66 11.43 3.58
CA ASN A 45 4.65 12.25 4.29
C ASN A 45 5.87 11.41 4.70
N ASP A 46 6.06 10.25 4.06
CA ASP A 46 7.11 9.26 4.35
C ASP A 46 7.08 8.76 5.82
N ARG A 47 5.92 8.79 6.47
CA ARG A 47 5.76 8.30 7.84
C ARG A 47 5.33 6.84 7.84
N ILE A 48 6.06 6.05 8.62
CA ILE A 48 5.73 4.64 8.86
C ILE A 48 4.83 4.55 10.10
N THR A 49 3.67 3.95 9.92
CA THR A 49 2.71 3.70 11.01
C THR A 49 2.47 2.20 11.17
N LYS A 50 2.56 1.72 12.41
CA LYS A 50 2.17 0.34 12.76
C LYS A 50 0.67 0.29 13.05
N ILE A 51 -0.05 -0.58 12.34
CA ILE A 51 -1.48 -0.80 12.55
C ILE A 51 -1.69 -2.25 12.99
N MET A 52 -2.41 -2.46 14.08
CA MET A 52 -2.77 -3.80 14.54
C MET A 52 -3.88 -4.37 13.65
N LYS A 53 -3.76 -5.61 13.18
CA LYS A 53 -4.79 -6.25 12.35
C LYS A 53 -6.13 -6.36 13.08
N SER A 54 -6.11 -6.49 14.40
CA SER A 54 -7.32 -6.51 15.23
C SER A 54 -8.12 -5.20 15.23
N SER A 55 -7.52 -4.08 14.83
CA SER A 55 -8.24 -2.81 14.70
C SER A 55 -8.77 -2.56 13.29
N ILE A 56 -8.44 -3.40 12.31
CA ILE A 56 -8.82 -3.20 10.90
C ILE A 56 -10.16 -3.87 10.62
N ILE A 57 -11.12 -3.11 10.09
CA ILE A 57 -12.38 -3.64 9.55
C ILE A 57 -12.20 -4.04 8.08
N LYS A 58 -11.55 -3.19 7.28
CA LYS A 58 -11.49 -3.33 5.82
C LYS A 58 -10.24 -2.68 5.25
N ILE A 59 -9.69 -3.30 4.19
CA ILE A 59 -8.62 -2.75 3.36
C ILE A 59 -9.13 -2.72 1.92
N GLU A 60 -9.09 -1.56 1.27
CA GLU A 60 -9.48 -1.38 -0.13
C GLU A 60 -8.29 -0.91 -0.95
N TYR A 61 -7.77 -1.80 -1.78
CA TYR A 61 -6.72 -1.44 -2.74
C TYR A 61 -7.30 -0.62 -3.88
N LYS A 62 -6.67 0.52 -4.18
CA LYS A 62 -7.03 1.35 -5.31
C LYS A 62 -6.62 0.63 -6.60
N LYS A 63 -7.56 0.48 -7.53
CA LYS A 63 -7.27 -0.05 -8.86
C LYS A 63 -6.31 0.89 -9.56
N HIS A 64 -5.27 0.31 -10.16
CA HIS A 64 -4.45 1.02 -11.11
C HIS A 64 -5.24 1.16 -12.41
N ASP A 65 -5.52 2.40 -12.85
CA ASP A 65 -5.85 2.63 -14.24
C ASP A 65 -4.58 2.32 -15.03
N LEU A 66 -4.46 1.10 -15.54
CA LEU A 66 -3.48 0.78 -16.57
C LEU A 66 -3.77 1.72 -17.73
N VAL A 67 -2.97 2.77 -17.88
CA VAL A 67 -2.91 3.52 -19.13
C VAL A 67 -2.52 2.49 -20.20
N LYS A 68 -3.51 2.02 -20.96
CA LYS A 68 -3.25 1.29 -22.20
C LYS A 68 -2.46 2.27 -23.07
N ASN A 69 -1.17 2.03 -23.25
CA ASN A 69 -0.42 2.65 -24.33
C ASN A 69 -0.95 2.05 -25.64
N GLU A 70 -2.02 2.65 -26.17
CA GLU A 70 -2.50 2.43 -27.54
C GLU A 70 -1.66 3.27 -28.52
N ASN A 71 -0.34 3.09 -28.52
CA ASN A 71 0.48 3.43 -29.68
C ASN A 71 0.86 2.08 -30.30
N SER A 72 0.07 1.54 -31.24
CA SER A 72 -0.06 2.06 -32.61
C SER A 72 1.33 2.40 -33.13
N ASP A 73 2.05 1.41 -33.66
CA ASP A 73 2.70 1.58 -34.96
C ASP A 73 3.07 0.21 -35.54
N VAL A 74 2.46 -0.01 -36.69
CA VAL A 74 2.73 -1.06 -37.66
C VAL A 74 4.12 -0.80 -38.24
N VAL A 75 5.02 -1.78 -38.20
CA VAL A 75 5.96 -2.07 -39.28
C VAL A 75 6.08 -3.58 -39.46
#